data_AF-A0A945QPU7-F1
#
_entry.id   AF-A0A945QPU7-F1
#
_cell.length_a   1.000
_cell.length_b   1.000
_cell.length_c   1.000
_cell.angle_alpha   90.00
_cell.angle_beta   90.00
_cell.angle_gamma   90.00
#
_symmetry.space_group_name_H-M   'P 1'
#
loop_
_entity.id
_entity.type
_entity.pdbx_description
1 polymer ?
#
loop_
_entity_poly.entity_id
_entity_poly.type
_entity_poly.pdbx_seq_one_letter_code
_entity_poly.pdbx_strand_id
1 'polypeptide(L)'
;MEVGENVKLEDAGLLVADLSGYVCVCQGHLSIIPPIWVSEDKMQAYLILLTQTSAAPLRDTEVVMKWLNKMGIRHGIIETAIEKVADIQNTGKEVMVLKLVEGERAIDAKPIMLICEKDIDVRHGTVQTDGRIDYKERNSVTKIDADEFVATLISATPKIDGKNIYDEPVVANEVEKVDIEIGENIRVGKATGGDPAAADPAAADSADPAAADPAAADSADPAAADPAAADPAAADPAAADSADPAAADP
;
A
#
# COMPACT_ATOMS: atom_id res chain seq x y z
N MET A 1 -4.49 -36.49 11.87
CA MET A 1 -3.88 -35.40 11.09
C MET A 1 -4.10 -35.77 9.65
N GLU A 2 -4.78 -34.90 8.90
CA GLU A 2 -5.17 -35.15 7.51
C GLU A 2 -4.29 -34.31 6.57
N VAL A 3 -4.18 -34.75 5.33
CA VAL A 3 -3.46 -34.03 4.28
C VAL A 3 -4.27 -32.79 3.91
N GLY A 4 -3.67 -31.62 4.05
CA GLY A 4 -4.23 -30.34 3.63
C GLY A 4 -3.68 -29.89 2.27
N GLU A 5 -3.85 -28.61 1.97
CA GLU A 5 -3.40 -28.02 0.71
C GLU A 5 -1.88 -28.06 0.58
N ASN A 6 -1.39 -28.29 -0.64
CA ASN A 6 0.03 -28.25 -0.99
C ASN A 6 0.91 -29.27 -0.24
N VAL A 7 0.30 -30.35 0.27
CA VAL A 7 0.98 -31.51 0.86
C VAL A 7 0.58 -32.77 0.10
N LYS A 8 1.55 -33.63 -0.19
CA LYS A 8 1.36 -34.93 -0.84
C LYS A 8 1.64 -36.04 0.17
N LEU A 9 0.83 -37.10 0.14
CA LEU A 9 1.09 -38.34 0.85
C LEU A 9 1.87 -39.29 -0.08
N GLU A 10 3.10 -39.60 0.30
CA GLU A 10 3.94 -40.60 -0.36
C GLU A 10 3.85 -41.95 0.37
N ASP A 11 4.55 -42.95 -0.19
CA ASP A 11 4.62 -44.29 0.36
C ASP A 11 5.10 -44.30 1.82
N ALA A 12 4.66 -45.30 2.57
CA ALA A 12 4.97 -45.47 4.00
C ALA A 12 4.51 -44.32 4.92
N GLY A 13 3.59 -43.46 4.46
CA GLY A 13 3.00 -42.40 5.29
C GLY A 13 3.85 -41.13 5.38
N LEU A 14 4.83 -40.94 4.48
CA LEU A 14 5.58 -39.70 4.39
C LEU A 14 4.72 -38.57 3.81
N LEU A 15 4.78 -37.40 4.43
CA LEU A 15 4.12 -36.19 3.95
C LEU A 15 5.16 -35.26 3.35
N VAL A 16 4.99 -34.87 2.08
CA VAL A 16 5.95 -34.07 1.31
C VAL A 16 5.28 -32.79 0.81
N ALA A 17 5.97 -31.66 0.94
CA ALA A 17 5.48 -30.37 0.43
C ALA A 17 5.48 -30.34 -1.11
N ASP A 18 4.38 -29.91 -1.72
CA ASP A 18 4.27 -29.73 -3.17
C ASP A 18 4.83 -28.38 -3.66
N LEU A 19 4.93 -27.41 -2.75
CA LEU A 19 5.54 -26.10 -3.00
C LEU A 19 6.27 -25.59 -1.77
N SER A 20 7.16 -24.62 -1.99
CA SER A 20 7.86 -23.91 -0.93
C SER A 20 6.91 -22.94 -0.24
N GLY A 21 6.89 -22.90 1.10
CA GLY A 21 6.03 -22.01 1.85
C GLY A 21 6.10 -22.20 3.35
N TYR A 22 5.04 -21.80 4.04
CA TYR A 22 4.92 -21.87 5.50
C TYR A 22 4.05 -23.05 5.91
N VAL A 23 4.57 -23.87 6.81
CA VAL A 23 3.82 -24.99 7.38
C VAL A 23 2.69 -24.45 8.25
N CYS A 24 1.47 -24.91 8.01
CA CYS A 24 0.29 -24.54 8.77
C CYS A 24 -0.46 -25.79 9.22
N VAL A 25 -0.89 -25.82 10.49
CA VAL A 25 -1.76 -26.87 11.02
C VAL A 25 -3.04 -26.25 11.53
N CYS A 26 -4.14 -26.44 10.81
CA CYS A 26 -5.47 -25.92 11.17
C CYS A 26 -6.47 -27.06 11.25
N GLN A 27 -7.17 -27.18 12.38
CA GLN A 27 -8.23 -28.18 12.59
C GLN A 27 -7.81 -29.63 12.29
N GLY A 28 -6.52 -29.94 12.43
CA GLY A 28 -5.97 -31.27 12.16
C GLY A 28 -5.51 -31.49 10.71
N HIS A 29 -5.64 -30.51 9.81
CA HIS A 29 -5.07 -30.55 8.45
C HIS A 29 -3.66 -29.96 8.43
N LEU A 30 -2.71 -30.66 7.82
CA LEU A 30 -1.36 -30.16 7.54
C LEU A 30 -1.31 -29.57 6.13
N SER A 31 -1.09 -28.26 6.03
CA SER A 31 -1.02 -27.54 4.74
C SER A 31 0.29 -26.76 4.61
N ILE A 32 0.66 -26.43 3.37
CA ILE A 32 1.70 -25.44 3.09
C ILE A 32 1.06 -24.19 2.49
N ILE A 33 1.25 -23.04 3.15
CA ILE A 33 0.79 -21.74 2.65
C ILE A 33 1.91 -21.16 1.77
N PRO A 34 1.66 -20.85 0.48
CA PRO A 34 2.67 -20.24 -0.38
C PRO A 34 3.09 -18.87 0.18
N PRO A 35 4.37 -18.47 -0.01
CA PRO A 35 4.87 -17.20 0.50
C PRO A 35 4.41 -16.01 -0.34
N ILE A 36 3.90 -16.26 -1.54
CA ILE A 36 3.35 -15.23 -2.43
C ILE A 36 1.83 -15.23 -2.25
N TRP A 37 1.31 -14.07 -1.86
CA TRP A 37 -0.12 -13.81 -1.75
C TRP A 37 -0.55 -12.90 -2.90
N VAL A 38 -1.63 -13.27 -3.58
CA VAL A 38 -2.24 -12.48 -4.65
C VAL A 38 -3.51 -11.84 -4.13
N SER A 39 -3.71 -10.55 -4.41
CA SER A 39 -4.93 -9.83 -4.03
C SER A 39 -6.16 -10.42 -4.71
N GLU A 40 -7.32 -10.27 -4.08
CA GLU A 40 -8.59 -10.82 -4.59
C GLU A 40 -8.97 -10.28 -5.98
N ASP A 41 -8.67 -9.00 -6.23
CA ASP A 41 -8.86 -8.33 -7.52
C ASP A 41 -7.81 -8.71 -8.58
N LYS A 42 -6.84 -9.57 -8.23
CA LYS A 42 -5.70 -9.97 -9.07
C LYS A 42 -4.83 -8.81 -9.54
N MET A 43 -4.92 -7.63 -8.92
CA MET A 43 -4.14 -6.47 -9.32
C MET A 43 -2.74 -6.43 -8.70
N GLN A 44 -2.52 -7.14 -7.60
CA GLN A 44 -1.27 -7.05 -6.84
C GLN A 44 -0.84 -8.42 -6.34
N ALA A 45 0.47 -8.61 -6.19
CA ALA A 45 1.04 -9.76 -5.52
C ALA A 45 2.15 -9.35 -4.55
N TYR A 46 2.20 -10.05 -3.43
CA TYR A 46 3.05 -9.72 -2.29
C TYR A 46 3.84 -10.94 -1.85
N LEU A 47 5.11 -10.76 -1.52
CA LEU A 47 5.92 -11.74 -0.81
C LEU A 47 5.81 -11.49 0.68
N ILE A 48 5.37 -12.51 1.40
CA ILE A 48 5.38 -12.57 2.85
C ILE A 48 6.67 -13.24 3.29
N LEU A 49 7.40 -12.57 4.18
CA LEU A 49 8.64 -13.02 4.79
C LEU A 49 8.41 -13.09 6.29
N LEU A 50 8.32 -14.32 6.83
CA LEU A 50 8.27 -14.59 8.26
C LEU A 50 9.64 -15.01 8.76
N THR A 51 10.01 -14.58 9.97
CA THR A 51 11.19 -15.11 10.66
C THR A 51 11.10 -16.63 10.79
N GLN A 52 12.21 -17.29 10.49
CA GLN A 52 12.30 -18.75 10.60
C GLN A 52 13.11 -19.10 11.84
N THR A 53 12.63 -20.08 12.59
CA THR A 53 13.34 -20.63 13.77
C THR A 53 14.52 -21.53 13.38
N SER A 54 14.69 -21.80 12.08
CA SER A 54 15.81 -22.56 11.52
C SER A 54 16.43 -21.80 10.36
N ALA A 55 17.61 -22.23 9.89
CA ALA A 55 18.26 -21.66 8.73
C ALA A 55 17.32 -21.73 7.51
N ALA A 56 16.70 -20.60 7.18
CA ALA A 56 15.81 -20.49 6.04
C ALA A 56 16.64 -20.64 4.75
N PRO A 57 16.14 -21.33 3.72
CA PRO A 57 16.72 -21.22 2.39
C PRO A 57 16.70 -19.75 1.96
N LEU A 58 17.85 -19.24 1.49
CA LEU A 58 17.94 -17.92 0.89
C LEU A 58 16.94 -17.83 -0.26
N ARG A 59 16.11 -16.78 -0.24
CA ARG A 59 15.21 -16.47 -1.36
C ARG A 59 15.91 -15.40 -2.19
N ASP A 60 16.60 -15.84 -3.22
CA ASP A 60 17.19 -14.95 -4.20
C ASP A 60 16.18 -14.58 -5.30
N THR A 61 16.59 -13.66 -6.16
CA THR A 61 15.82 -13.19 -7.32
C THR A 61 15.36 -14.34 -8.20
N GLU A 62 16.21 -15.35 -8.45
CA GLU A 62 15.87 -16.47 -9.32
C GLU A 62 14.74 -17.33 -8.76
N VAL A 63 14.78 -17.62 -7.45
CA VAL A 63 13.75 -18.40 -6.77
C VAL A 63 12.40 -17.67 -6.80
N VAL A 64 12.39 -16.38 -6.49
CA VAL A 64 11.17 -15.56 -6.51
C VAL A 64 10.57 -15.50 -7.92
N MET A 65 11.41 -15.28 -8.94
CA MET A 65 10.96 -15.26 -10.33
C MET A 65 10.41 -16.62 -10.78
N LYS A 66 11.00 -17.74 -10.34
CA LYS A 66 10.45 -19.09 -10.61
C LYS A 66 9.07 -19.28 -10.01
N TRP A 67 8.82 -18.77 -8.81
CA TRP A 67 7.50 -18.83 -8.19
C TRP A 67 6.46 -17.99 -8.94
N LEU A 68 6.78 -16.74 -9.26
CA LEU A 68 5.89 -15.87 -10.05
C LEU A 68 5.50 -16.52 -11.38
N ASN A 69 6.49 -17.07 -12.09
CA ASN A 69 6.26 -17.80 -13.35
C ASN A 69 5.39 -19.04 -13.16
N LYS A 70 5.63 -19.85 -12.12
CA LYS A 70 4.80 -21.05 -11.83
C LYS A 70 3.36 -20.68 -11.49
N MET A 71 3.14 -19.52 -10.89
CA MET A 71 1.81 -18.97 -10.61
C MET A 71 1.16 -18.32 -11.85
N GLY A 72 1.87 -18.21 -12.97
CA GLY A 72 1.36 -17.60 -14.20
C GLY A 72 1.35 -16.07 -14.19
N ILE A 73 2.01 -15.45 -13.21
CA ILE A 73 2.12 -13.99 -13.09
C ILE A 73 3.21 -13.52 -14.06
N ARG A 74 2.84 -12.64 -15.00
CA ARG A 74 3.73 -12.20 -16.10
C ARG A 74 3.76 -10.69 -16.30
N HIS A 75 2.76 -9.98 -15.81
CA HIS A 75 2.64 -8.53 -15.99
C HIS A 75 2.90 -7.78 -14.69
N GLY A 76 3.50 -6.60 -14.78
CA GLY A 76 3.62 -5.69 -13.63
C GLY A 76 4.67 -6.05 -12.58
N ILE A 77 5.67 -6.88 -12.93
CA ILE A 77 6.72 -7.31 -11.99
C ILE A 77 7.63 -6.13 -11.63
N ILE A 78 7.82 -5.92 -10.33
CA ILE A 78 8.66 -4.86 -9.77
C ILE A 78 10.05 -5.43 -9.49
N GLU A 79 10.91 -5.43 -10.50
CA GLU A 79 12.27 -6.01 -10.43
C GLU A 79 13.08 -5.48 -9.25
N THR A 80 13.01 -4.16 -9.02
CA THR A 80 13.72 -3.50 -7.92
C THR A 80 13.26 -3.94 -6.52
N ALA A 81 12.04 -4.46 -6.39
CA ALA A 81 11.58 -5.05 -5.14
C ALA A 81 12.18 -6.45 -4.97
N ILE A 82 12.20 -7.25 -6.04
CA ILE A 82 12.73 -8.62 -6.02
C ILE A 82 14.23 -8.62 -5.66
N GLU A 83 15.01 -7.69 -6.22
CA GLU A 83 16.44 -7.54 -5.91
C GLU A 83 16.72 -7.32 -4.42
N LYS A 84 15.80 -6.67 -3.71
CA LYS A 84 15.94 -6.36 -2.27
C LYS A 84 15.52 -7.52 -1.37
N VAL A 85 14.95 -8.61 -1.89
CA VAL A 85 14.41 -9.71 -1.07
C VAL A 85 15.48 -10.32 -0.17
N ALA A 86 16.67 -10.58 -0.73
CA ALA A 86 17.77 -11.17 0.03
C ALA A 86 18.24 -10.27 1.18
N ASP A 87 18.37 -8.96 0.92
CA ASP A 87 18.77 -7.97 1.93
C ASP A 87 17.71 -7.85 3.02
N ILE A 88 16.44 -7.76 2.61
CA ILE A 88 15.29 -7.66 3.50
C ILE A 88 15.24 -8.88 4.42
N GLN A 89 15.37 -10.11 3.90
CA GLN A 89 15.40 -11.32 4.72
C GLN A 89 16.43 -11.28 5.86
N ASN A 90 17.58 -10.63 5.65
CA ASN A 90 18.67 -10.56 6.61
C ASN A 90 18.48 -9.45 7.68
N THR A 91 17.43 -8.63 7.60
CA THR A 91 17.20 -7.53 8.55
C THR A 91 16.79 -7.97 9.95
N GLY A 92 16.40 -9.24 10.15
CA GLY A 92 16.00 -9.78 11.45
C GLY A 92 14.63 -9.31 11.96
N LYS A 93 13.87 -8.54 11.16
CA LYS A 93 12.48 -8.17 11.46
C LYS A 93 11.57 -9.39 11.44
N GLU A 94 10.59 -9.43 12.36
CA GLU A 94 9.69 -10.59 12.56
C GLU A 94 8.82 -10.94 11.35
N VAL A 95 8.28 -9.92 10.70
CA VAL A 95 7.42 -10.05 9.51
C VAL A 95 7.73 -8.92 8.55
N MET A 96 7.91 -9.25 7.27
CA MET A 96 7.90 -8.27 6.18
C MET A 96 6.94 -8.70 5.09
N VAL A 97 6.27 -7.71 4.52
CA VAL A 97 5.42 -7.86 3.34
C VAL A 97 5.98 -6.95 2.25
N LEU A 98 6.30 -7.53 1.11
CA LEU A 98 6.90 -6.80 0.00
C LEU A 98 6.02 -6.94 -1.24
N LYS A 99 5.54 -5.81 -1.79
CA LYS A 99 4.83 -5.80 -3.07
C LYS A 99 5.82 -6.16 -4.18
N LEU A 100 5.56 -7.28 -4.85
CA LEU A 100 6.40 -7.77 -5.94
C LEU A 100 5.82 -7.44 -7.31
N VAL A 101 4.49 -7.29 -7.40
CA VAL A 101 3.79 -7.18 -8.67
C VAL A 101 2.62 -6.21 -8.54
N GLU A 102 2.41 -5.38 -9.55
CA GLU A 102 1.31 -4.44 -9.66
C GLU A 102 0.80 -4.32 -11.11
N GLY A 103 -0.47 -4.63 -11.32
CA GLY A 103 -1.15 -4.48 -12.60
C GLY A 103 -1.44 -3.02 -12.95
N GLU A 104 -1.87 -2.82 -14.20
CA GLU A 104 -2.29 -1.53 -14.73
C GLU A 104 -3.77 -1.32 -14.44
N ARG A 105 -4.11 -0.30 -13.62
CA ARG A 105 -5.51 0.02 -13.34
C ARG A 105 -6.19 0.61 -14.57
N ALA A 106 -7.45 0.22 -14.76
CA ALA A 106 -8.32 0.84 -15.74
C ALA A 106 -8.64 2.28 -15.34
N ILE A 107 -8.70 3.17 -16.33
CA ILE A 107 -9.08 4.57 -16.15
C ILE A 107 -10.42 4.77 -16.84
N ASP A 108 -11.45 5.02 -16.04
CA ASP A 108 -12.80 5.27 -16.52
C ASP A 108 -12.85 6.53 -17.39
N ALA A 109 -13.71 6.48 -18.42
CA ALA A 109 -14.01 7.68 -19.19
C ALA A 109 -14.68 8.72 -18.28
N LYS A 110 -14.36 10.00 -18.49
CA LYS A 110 -15.06 11.11 -17.86
C LYS A 110 -15.86 11.85 -18.92
N PRO A 111 -17.13 12.19 -18.66
CA PRO A 111 -17.94 12.90 -19.63
C PRO A 111 -17.42 14.33 -19.80
N ILE A 112 -17.91 15.02 -20.82
CA ILE A 112 -17.72 16.46 -20.92
C ILE A 112 -18.41 17.11 -19.71
N MET A 113 -17.70 18.01 -19.03
CA MET A 113 -18.27 18.78 -17.93
C MET A 113 -18.29 20.27 -18.29
N LEU A 114 -19.44 20.90 -18.09
CA LEU A 114 -19.57 22.35 -18.13
C LEU A 114 -19.62 22.87 -16.70
N ILE A 115 -18.58 23.58 -16.28
CA ILE A 115 -18.55 24.24 -14.97
C ILE A 115 -18.91 25.69 -15.19
N CYS A 116 -20.12 26.07 -14.79
CA CYS A 116 -20.59 27.45 -14.84
C CYS A 116 -20.03 28.25 -13.65
N GLU A 117 -19.54 29.46 -13.92
CA GLU A 117 -18.98 30.35 -12.90
C GLU A 117 -20.07 30.93 -11.98
N LYS A 118 -21.29 31.04 -12.52
CA LYS A 118 -22.47 31.52 -11.79
C LYS A 118 -23.47 30.39 -11.62
N ASP A 119 -24.21 30.46 -10.52
CA ASP A 119 -25.35 29.61 -10.28
C ASP A 119 -26.46 29.91 -11.30
N ILE A 120 -26.66 28.99 -12.23
CA ILE A 120 -27.67 29.05 -13.29
C ILE A 120 -28.88 28.16 -12.99
N ASP A 121 -28.88 27.45 -11.86
CA ASP A 121 -29.95 26.52 -11.53
C ASP A 121 -31.20 27.30 -11.09
N VAL A 122 -32.29 27.07 -11.82
CA VAL A 122 -33.60 27.67 -11.51
C VAL A 122 -34.23 26.90 -10.36
N ARG A 123 -34.48 27.59 -9.25
CA ARG A 123 -35.13 27.02 -8.08
C ARG A 123 -36.63 27.26 -8.13
N HIS A 124 -37.40 26.34 -7.57
CA HIS A 124 -38.87 26.42 -7.61
C HIS A 124 -39.42 27.48 -6.64
N GLY A 125 -38.60 27.95 -5.68
CA GLY A 125 -38.96 28.88 -4.61
C GLY A 125 -39.62 28.15 -3.44
N THR A 126 -39.50 28.70 -2.23
CA THR A 126 -40.14 28.13 -1.04
C THR A 126 -41.60 28.55 -0.93
N VAL A 127 -42.49 27.60 -0.64
CA VAL A 127 -43.91 27.87 -0.34
C VAL A 127 -44.03 28.24 1.14
N GLN A 128 -44.52 29.44 1.42
CA GLN A 128 -44.75 29.96 2.76
C GLN A 128 -45.98 29.31 3.39
N THR A 129 -46.09 29.38 4.72
CA THR A 129 -47.20 28.79 5.51
C THR A 129 -48.57 29.35 5.16
N ASP A 130 -48.65 30.49 4.48
CA ASP A 130 -49.87 31.12 3.97
C ASP A 130 -50.22 30.74 2.52
N GLY A 131 -49.45 29.82 1.91
CA GLY A 131 -49.61 29.36 0.53
C GLY A 131 -49.03 30.31 -0.53
N ARG A 132 -48.34 31.39 -0.14
CA ARG A 132 -47.63 32.27 -1.07
C ARG A 132 -46.25 31.70 -1.42
N ILE A 133 -45.78 31.99 -2.63
CA ILE A 133 -44.44 31.57 -3.11
C ILE A 133 -43.52 32.79 -3.07
N ASP A 134 -42.32 32.65 -2.49
CA ASP A 134 -41.28 33.67 -2.61
C ASP A 134 -40.56 33.54 -3.96
N TYR A 135 -40.81 34.49 -4.85
CA TYR A 135 -40.23 34.51 -6.20
C TYR A 135 -38.78 34.98 -6.23
N LYS A 136 -38.26 35.62 -5.16
CA LYS A 136 -36.87 36.08 -5.10
C LYS A 136 -35.87 34.93 -5.01
N GLU A 137 -36.30 33.79 -4.49
CA GLU A 137 -35.45 32.60 -4.32
C GLU A 137 -35.31 31.76 -5.60
N ARG A 138 -36.01 32.10 -6.69
CA ARG A 138 -36.05 31.27 -7.91
C ARG A 138 -34.79 31.31 -8.76
N ASN A 139 -33.82 32.18 -8.44
CA ASN A 139 -32.59 32.38 -9.22
C ASN A 139 -32.90 32.48 -10.74
N SER A 140 -33.88 33.32 -11.10
CA SER A 140 -34.56 33.20 -12.39
C SER A 140 -33.81 33.82 -13.57
N VAL A 141 -32.92 34.81 -13.32
CA VAL A 141 -32.17 35.49 -14.39
C VAL A 141 -30.82 35.96 -13.85
N THR A 142 -29.75 35.39 -14.36
CA THR A 142 -28.38 35.83 -14.09
C THR A 142 -27.95 36.84 -15.15
N LYS A 143 -27.70 38.10 -14.76
CA LYS A 143 -27.16 39.12 -15.68
C LYS A 143 -25.69 38.84 -15.96
N ILE A 144 -25.30 38.95 -17.22
CA ILE A 144 -23.93 38.80 -17.71
C ILE A 144 -23.62 40.01 -18.60
N ASP A 145 -22.48 40.65 -18.40
CA ASP A 145 -22.02 41.74 -19.26
C ASP A 145 -21.21 41.19 -20.45
N ALA A 146 -21.09 41.98 -21.53
CA ALA A 146 -20.28 41.57 -22.68
C ALA A 146 -18.83 41.29 -22.23
N ASP A 147 -18.26 40.21 -22.75
CA ASP A 147 -16.88 39.76 -22.50
C ASP A 147 -16.62 39.21 -21.09
N GLU A 148 -17.67 39.01 -20.30
CA GLU A 148 -17.58 38.34 -19.01
C GLU A 148 -17.36 36.83 -19.15
N PHE A 149 -16.56 36.25 -18.26
CA PHE A 149 -16.32 34.81 -18.19
C PHE A 149 -17.54 34.10 -17.58
N VAL A 150 -18.02 33.05 -18.25
CA VAL A 150 -19.30 32.41 -17.90
C VAL A 150 -19.19 30.94 -17.54
N ALA A 151 -18.29 30.18 -18.17
CA ALA A 151 -18.12 28.77 -17.90
C ALA A 151 -16.76 28.23 -18.41
N THR A 152 -16.31 27.15 -17.78
CA THR A 152 -15.24 26.29 -18.27
C THR A 152 -15.81 25.01 -18.88
N LEU A 153 -15.41 24.70 -20.10
CA LEU A 153 -15.68 23.41 -20.72
C LEU A 153 -14.50 22.46 -20.47
N ILE A 154 -14.71 21.42 -19.67
CA ILE A 154 -13.74 20.34 -19.45
C ILE A 154 -14.04 19.23 -20.46
N SER A 155 -13.09 18.99 -21.35
CA SER A 155 -13.19 17.93 -22.36
C SER A 155 -13.32 16.55 -21.72
N ALA A 156 -14.07 15.67 -22.37
CA ALA A 156 -14.15 14.27 -21.98
C ALA A 156 -12.77 13.59 -22.01
N THR A 157 -12.50 12.73 -21.04
CA THR A 157 -11.34 11.83 -21.09
C THR A 157 -11.79 10.47 -21.61
N PRO A 158 -11.12 9.89 -22.62
CA PRO A 158 -11.44 8.55 -23.08
C PRO A 158 -11.15 7.53 -21.98
N LYS A 159 -11.86 6.40 -22.03
CA LYS A 159 -11.52 5.26 -21.17
C LYS A 159 -10.19 4.65 -21.61
N ILE A 160 -9.43 4.15 -20.64
CA ILE A 160 -8.19 3.41 -20.87
C ILE A 160 -8.34 2.09 -20.12
N ASP A 161 -8.46 0.98 -20.86
CA ASP A 161 -8.52 -0.33 -20.25
C ASP A 161 -7.18 -0.66 -19.57
N GLY A 162 -7.26 -1.29 -18.41
CA GLY A 162 -6.12 -1.78 -17.65
C GLY A 162 -5.82 -3.25 -17.93
N LYS A 163 -4.86 -3.79 -17.19
CA LYS A 163 -4.47 -5.20 -17.21
C LYS A 163 -4.09 -5.67 -15.82
N ASN A 164 -4.62 -6.81 -15.41
CA ASN A 164 -4.21 -7.42 -14.14
C ASN A 164 -2.87 -8.15 -14.27
N ILE A 165 -2.38 -8.75 -13.17
CA ILE A 165 -1.04 -9.39 -13.13
C ILE A 165 -0.90 -10.63 -14.03
N TYR A 166 -2.03 -11.16 -14.54
CA TYR A 166 -2.11 -12.34 -15.39
C TYR A 166 -2.29 -12.03 -16.89
N ASP A 167 -2.19 -10.75 -17.28
CA ASP A 167 -2.53 -10.21 -18.62
C ASP A 167 -4.05 -10.22 -18.94
N GLU A 168 -4.92 -10.43 -17.96
CA GLU A 168 -6.37 -10.34 -18.20
C GLU A 168 -6.79 -8.86 -18.26
N PRO A 169 -7.62 -8.45 -19.24
CA PRO A 169 -8.03 -7.06 -19.39
C PRO A 169 -8.94 -6.62 -18.23
N VAL A 170 -8.68 -5.43 -17.69
CA VAL A 170 -9.55 -4.75 -16.73
C VAL A 170 -10.28 -3.66 -17.49
N VAL A 171 -11.55 -3.92 -17.82
CA VAL A 171 -12.34 -3.03 -18.68
C VAL A 171 -12.71 -1.76 -17.92
N ALA A 172 -12.37 -0.61 -18.47
CA ALA A 172 -12.76 0.68 -17.94
C ALA A 172 -14.24 0.98 -18.26
N ASN A 173 -14.88 1.74 -17.37
CA ASN A 173 -16.24 2.19 -17.61
C ASN A 173 -16.28 3.21 -18.74
N GLU A 174 -17.27 3.07 -19.61
CA GLU A 174 -17.55 4.02 -20.69
C GLU A 174 -18.67 4.97 -20.26
N VAL A 175 -18.57 6.22 -20.69
CA VAL A 175 -19.60 7.24 -20.45
C VAL A 175 -20.24 7.62 -21.77
N GLU A 176 -21.53 7.95 -21.71
CA GLU A 176 -22.26 8.42 -22.87
C GLU A 176 -21.62 9.69 -23.44
N LYS A 177 -21.52 9.74 -24.77
CA LYS A 177 -20.99 10.93 -25.44
C LYS A 177 -22.05 12.02 -25.41
N VAL A 178 -21.73 13.10 -24.73
CA VAL A 178 -22.54 14.31 -24.71
C VAL A 178 -21.88 15.30 -25.66
N ASP A 179 -22.58 15.68 -26.73
CA ASP A 179 -22.15 16.76 -27.60
C ASP A 179 -22.69 18.09 -27.03
N ILE A 180 -21.80 19.06 -26.82
CA ILE A 180 -22.17 20.40 -26.37
C ILE A 180 -22.07 21.36 -27.54
N GLU A 181 -23.21 21.93 -27.93
CA GLU A 181 -23.28 22.99 -28.92
C GLU A 181 -23.17 24.36 -28.24
N ILE A 182 -22.29 25.21 -28.76
CA ILE A 182 -22.16 26.59 -28.27
C ILE A 182 -23.25 27.43 -28.93
N GLY A 183 -24.15 27.96 -28.10
CA GLY A 183 -25.24 28.83 -28.54
C GLY A 183 -24.77 30.20 -29.03
N GLU A 184 -25.72 30.97 -29.54
CA GLU A 184 -25.47 32.35 -30.00
C GLU A 184 -24.89 33.23 -28.89
N ASN A 185 -24.08 34.23 -29.27
CA ASN A 185 -23.48 35.24 -28.40
C ASN A 185 -22.45 34.72 -27.36
N ILE A 186 -21.98 33.47 -27.48
CA ILE A 186 -20.84 32.94 -26.70
C ILE A 186 -19.58 32.91 -27.57
N ARG A 187 -18.45 33.37 -27.01
CA ARG A 187 -17.13 33.28 -27.66
C ARG A 187 -16.23 32.33 -26.87
N VAL A 188 -15.57 31.41 -27.58
CA VAL A 188 -14.58 30.49 -26.97
C VAL A 188 -13.22 31.17 -26.94
N GLY A 189 -12.66 31.32 -25.74
CA GLY A 189 -11.30 31.82 -25.52
C GLY A 189 -10.43 30.75 -24.84
N LYS A 190 -9.10 30.93 -24.88
CA LYS A 190 -8.21 30.17 -24.00
C LYS A 190 -8.29 30.77 -22.60
N ALA A 191 -8.49 29.93 -21.59
CA ALA A 191 -8.39 30.36 -20.20
C ALA A 191 -6.96 30.87 -19.92
N THR A 192 -6.80 32.18 -19.73
CA THR A 192 -5.59 32.77 -19.18
C THR A 192 -5.76 32.88 -17.67
N GLY A 193 -5.56 31.79 -16.94
CA GLY A 193 -5.60 31.82 -15.48
C GLY A 193 -5.88 30.46 -14.87
N GLY A 194 -4.82 29.87 -14.31
CA GLY A 194 -4.89 28.70 -13.43
C GLY A 194 -5.12 27.40 -14.17
N ASP A 195 -4.03 26.70 -14.48
CA ASP A 195 -4.00 25.26 -14.75
C ASP A 195 -4.73 24.54 -13.59
N PRO A 196 -5.96 24.02 -13.78
CA PRO A 196 -6.54 23.12 -12.80
C PRO A 196 -6.02 21.74 -13.19
N ALA A 197 -4.89 21.39 -12.60
CA ALA A 197 -4.41 20.03 -12.53
C ALA A 197 -4.15 19.35 -13.89
N ALA A 198 -2.97 19.61 -14.45
CA ALA A 198 -2.04 18.52 -14.75
C ALA A 198 -1.64 17.78 -13.45
N ALA A 199 -2.62 17.21 -12.72
CA ALA A 199 -2.36 16.15 -11.77
C ALA A 199 -2.31 14.88 -12.60
N ASP A 200 -1.10 14.57 -13.06
CA ASP A 200 -0.69 13.22 -13.33
C ASP A 200 -1.16 12.30 -12.19
N PRO A 201 -2.09 11.35 -12.41
CA PRO A 201 -2.44 10.39 -11.37
C PRO A 201 -1.38 9.28 -11.22
N ALA A 202 -0.24 9.34 -11.92
CA ALA A 202 0.78 8.30 -11.88
C ALA A 202 1.91 8.50 -10.84
N ALA A 203 1.83 9.51 -9.96
CA ALA A 203 2.91 9.76 -9.00
C ALA A 203 2.43 10.18 -7.60
N ALA A 204 1.66 9.32 -6.92
CA ALA A 204 1.47 9.42 -5.48
C ALA A 204 0.97 8.10 -4.87
N ASP A 205 1.87 7.11 -4.70
CA ASP A 205 1.91 6.35 -3.44
C ASP A 205 3.24 5.59 -3.28
N SER A 206 4.27 6.32 -2.88
CA SER A 206 5.45 5.73 -2.22
C SER A 206 5.81 6.61 -1.03
N ALA A 207 4.85 6.80 -0.13
CA ALA A 207 5.11 7.29 1.21
C ALA A 207 5.18 6.08 2.14
N ASP A 208 6.41 5.63 2.39
CA ASP A 208 6.79 4.81 3.53
C ASP A 208 6.36 5.52 4.83
N PRO A 209 5.44 4.95 5.65
CA PRO A 209 5.11 5.51 6.94
C PRO A 209 5.68 4.61 8.04
N ALA A 210 6.97 4.77 8.37
CA ALA A 210 7.53 4.14 9.57
C ALA A 210 8.74 4.88 10.13
N ALA A 211 8.55 6.12 10.60
CA ALA A 211 9.40 6.70 11.64
C ALA A 211 8.60 7.74 12.45
N ALA A 212 7.63 7.25 13.24
CA ALA A 212 7.09 8.00 14.36
C ALA A 212 7.56 7.29 15.64
N ASP A 213 8.65 7.81 16.19
CA ASP A 213 9.07 7.59 17.58
C ASP A 213 8.29 8.57 18.47
N PRO A 214 7.48 8.10 19.43
CA PRO A 214 6.87 8.98 20.42
C PRO A 214 7.40 8.69 21.83
N ALA A 215 7.94 9.74 22.45
CA ALA A 215 7.90 10.11 23.87
C ALA A 215 9.31 10.50 24.39
N ALA A 216 9.58 11.81 24.50
CA ALA A 216 9.44 12.60 25.73
C ALA A 216 10.56 12.29 26.74
N ALA A 217 11.61 13.11 26.76
CA ALA A 217 11.70 14.27 27.64
C ALA A 217 11.68 13.86 29.12
N ASP A 218 12.88 13.70 29.69
CA ASP A 218 13.03 13.93 31.12
C ASP A 218 14.34 14.68 31.42
N SER A 219 14.23 15.52 32.44
CA SER A 219 14.95 16.75 32.73
C SER A 219 16.45 16.63 33.04
N ALA A 220 17.18 17.69 32.67
CA ALA A 220 18.44 18.07 33.30
C ALA A 220 18.17 19.09 34.42
N ASP A 221 18.63 18.81 35.65
CA ASP A 221 19.00 19.83 36.65
C ASP A 221 20.18 19.29 37.51
N PRO A 222 21.26 20.06 37.75
CA PRO A 222 22.44 19.62 38.47
C PRO A 222 22.53 20.13 39.93
N ALA A 223 23.32 19.40 40.73
CA ALA A 223 23.99 19.79 41.97
C ALA A 223 23.19 19.83 43.29
N ALA A 224 23.59 18.99 44.25
CA ALA A 224 24.01 19.42 45.60
C ALA A 224 24.66 18.28 46.42
N ALA A 225 25.91 18.54 46.84
CA ALA A 225 26.53 18.26 48.15
C ALA A 225 26.62 16.83 48.74
N ASP A 226 27.86 16.33 48.79
CA ASP A 226 28.46 15.51 49.87
C ASP A 226 28.61 16.38 51.15
N PRO A 227 28.50 15.84 52.38
CA PRO A 227 29.68 15.27 53.05
C PRO A 227 29.44 14.02 53.95
N ALA A 228 30.38 13.07 53.81
CA ALA A 228 31.15 12.39 54.87
C ALA A 228 30.45 11.38 55.82
N ALA A 229 30.97 10.13 55.81
CA ALA A 229 31.87 9.57 56.84
C ALA A 229 31.67 8.07 57.08
N ALA A 230 32.77 7.31 56.92
CA ALA A 230 33.28 6.22 57.76
C ALA A 230 33.66 4.93 57.01
N ASP A 231 34.95 4.84 56.68
CA ASP A 231 35.77 3.61 56.64
C ASP A 231 36.13 3.24 58.11
N PRO A 232 36.32 1.95 58.49
CA PRO A 232 37.61 1.28 58.26
C PRO A 232 37.54 -0.24 57.95
N ALA A 233 38.38 -0.65 56.98
CA ALA A 233 39.34 -1.79 57.02
C ALA A 233 38.77 -3.24 57.00
N ALA A 234 39.41 -4.28 56.45
CA ALA A 234 40.79 -4.53 56.04
C ALA A 234 40.88 -5.79 55.15
N ALA A 235 42.06 -5.94 54.51
CA ALA A 235 42.78 -7.18 54.20
C ALA A 235 42.39 -8.01 52.96
N ASP A 236 43.15 -7.79 51.88
CA ASP A 236 43.76 -8.85 51.06
C ASP A 236 45.06 -9.31 51.76
N PRO A 237 45.49 -10.60 51.67
CA PRO A 237 46.41 -10.95 50.60
C PRO A 237 46.27 -12.40 50.04
N ALA A 238 46.31 -12.49 48.72
CA ALA A 238 47.25 -13.27 47.89
C ALA A 238 47.59 -14.75 48.19
N ALA A 239 47.53 -15.53 47.08
CA ALA A 239 48.55 -16.46 46.55
C ALA A 239 48.45 -17.99 46.79
N ALA A 240 48.64 -18.70 45.66
CA ALA A 240 49.20 -20.04 45.47
C ALA A 240 48.35 -21.23 46.00
N ASP A 241 48.38 -22.46 45.49
CA ASP A 241 49.29 -23.17 44.60
C ASP A 241 48.57 -24.44 44.08
N SER A 242 49.09 -24.97 42.98
CA SER A 242 48.99 -26.31 42.39
C SER A 242 48.35 -27.49 43.15
N ALA A 243 47.62 -28.35 42.42
CA ALA A 243 47.90 -29.80 42.29
C ALA A 243 46.86 -30.53 41.39
N ASP A 244 47.30 -30.89 40.18
CA ASP A 244 47.00 -32.15 39.46
C ASP A 244 48.28 -33.03 39.66
N PRO A 245 48.36 -34.38 39.47
CA PRO A 245 47.44 -35.30 38.79
C PRO A 245 47.26 -36.72 39.38
N ALA A 246 46.29 -37.48 38.85
CA ALA A 246 46.27 -38.96 38.69
C ALA A 246 44.85 -39.41 38.28
N ALA A 247 44.59 -40.34 37.36
CA ALA A 247 45.42 -41.24 36.57
C ALA A 247 44.58 -41.75 35.38
N ALA A 248 45.27 -42.08 34.29
CA ALA A 248 44.75 -42.86 33.16
C ALA A 248 44.81 -44.37 33.51
N ASP A 249 43.73 -45.11 33.28
CA ASP A 249 43.54 -46.15 32.22
C ASP A 249 43.55 -47.56 32.87
N PRO A 250 42.89 -48.62 32.35
CA PRO A 250 41.97 -48.76 31.21
C PRO A 250 40.53 -49.17 31.58
#